data_AF-A0A1N7C2D9-F1
#
_entry.id   AF-A0A1N7C2D9-F1
#
_cell.length_a   1.000
_cell.length_b   1.000
_cell.length_c   1.000
_cell.angle_alpha   90.00
_cell.angle_beta   90.00
_cell.angle_gamma   90.00
#
_symmetry.space_group_name_H-M   'P 1'
#
loop_
_entity.id
_entity.type
_entity.pdbx_description
1 polymer ?
#
loop_
_entity_poly.entity_id
_entity_poly.type
_entity_poly.pdbx_seq_one_letter_code
_entity_poly.pdbx_strand_id
1 'polypeptide(L)' 'MTTVSARDALLYATGDEMLKLYGSLIGSWVLAFFTQFVLQTSVQPIMQFGAVVVLLASGIAFISSVVAIAYKVLAES' A
#
# COMPACT_ATOMS: atom_id res chain seq x y z
N MET A 1 16.18 -22.88 -3.70
CA MET A 1 15.36 -21.66 -3.69
C MET A 1 14.17 -21.91 -4.61
N THR A 2 12.98 -22.06 -4.05
CA THR A 2 11.73 -22.18 -4.82
C THR A 2 11.40 -20.82 -5.40
N THR A 3 11.54 -20.65 -6.71
CA THR A 3 11.15 -19.44 -7.42
C THR A 3 9.63 -19.31 -7.36
N VAL A 4 9.12 -18.51 -6.43
CA VAL A 4 7.69 -18.18 -6.38
C VAL A 4 7.37 -17.39 -7.64
N SER A 5 6.46 -17.90 -8.47
CA SER A 5 6.05 -17.17 -9.66
C SER A 5 5.30 -15.91 -9.24
N ALA A 6 5.45 -14.81 -9.99
CA ALA A 6 4.73 -13.56 -9.70
C ALA A 6 3.19 -13.79 -9.62
N ARG A 7 2.70 -14.78 -10.36
CA ARG A 7 1.30 -15.23 -10.32
C ARG A 7 0.94 -15.86 -8.97
N ASP A 8 1.77 -16.73 -8.42
CA ASP A 8 1.49 -17.39 -7.13
C ASP A 8 1.53 -16.39 -5.96
N ALA A 9 2.44 -15.42 -6.02
CA ALA A 9 2.50 -14.33 -5.04
C ALA A 9 1.25 -13.44 -5.09
N LEU A 10 0.75 -13.14 -6.30
CA LEU A 10 -0.51 -12.41 -6.49
C LEU A 10 -1.70 -13.23 -5.99
N LEU A 11 -1.81 -14.51 -6.36
CA LEU A 11 -2.89 -15.39 -5.89
C LEU A 11 -2.94 -15.50 -4.37
N TYR A 12 -1.78 -15.61 -3.70
CA TYR A 12 -1.69 -15.60 -2.25
C TYR A 12 -2.16 -14.28 -1.65
N ALA A 13 -1.75 -13.15 -2.23
CA ALA A 13 -2.16 -11.82 -1.78
C ALA A 13 -3.64 -11.52 -2.03
N THR A 14 -4.23 -12.07 -3.11
CA THR A 14 -5.65 -11.90 -3.47
C THR A 14 -6.57 -12.96 -2.89
N GLY A 15 -6.03 -14.02 -2.30
CA GLY A 15 -6.80 -15.05 -1.61
C GLY A 15 -7.53 -14.53 -0.36
N ASP A 16 -7.14 -13.36 0.13
CA ASP A 16 -7.77 -12.69 1.27
C ASP A 16 -9.08 -11.99 0.90
N GLU A 17 -9.97 -11.78 1.88
CA GLU A 17 -11.26 -11.11 1.67
C GLU A 17 -11.07 -9.76 0.95
N MET A 18 -11.89 -9.48 -0.09
CA MET A 18 -11.89 -8.19 -0.82
C MET A 18 -11.87 -6.98 0.13
N LEU A 19 -12.55 -7.11 1.27
CA LEU A 19 -12.60 -6.09 2.32
C LEU A 19 -11.21 -5.73 2.88
N LYS A 20 -10.30 -6.69 3.03
CA LYS A 20 -8.93 -6.45 3.51
C LYS A 20 -8.09 -5.70 2.48
N LEU A 21 -8.28 -5.99 1.19
CA LEU A 21 -7.62 -5.25 0.10
C LEU A 21 -8.09 -3.79 0.04
N TYR A 22 -9.38 -3.54 0.24
CA TYR A 22 -9.88 -2.17 0.42
C TYR A 22 -9.36 -1.54 1.71
N GLY A 23 -9.24 -2.32 2.79
CA GLY A 23 -8.64 -1.88 4.04
C GLY A 23 -7.20 -1.39 3.88
N SER A 24 -6.36 -2.11 3.13
CA SER A 24 -4.98 -1.68 2.86
C SER A 24 -4.92 -0.46 1.93
N LEU A 25 -5.81 -0.38 0.94
CA LEU A 25 -5.93 0.78 0.06
C LEU A 25 -6.30 2.04 0.84
N ILE A 26 -7.36 1.97 1.65
CA ILE A 26 -7.80 3.11 2.48
C ILE A 26 -6.74 3.43 3.54
N GLY A 27 -6.17 2.41 4.19
CA GLY A 27 -5.14 2.58 5.19
C GLY A 27 -3.91 3.31 4.65
N SER A 28 -3.40 2.90 3.48
CA SER A 28 -2.27 3.56 2.82
C SER A 28 -2.59 4.99 2.40
N TRP A 29 -3.83 5.26 1.95
CA TRP A 29 -4.27 6.61 1.62
C TRP A 29 -4.32 7.52 2.87
N VAL A 30 -4.93 7.05 3.96
CA VAL A 30 -4.98 7.79 5.24
C VAL A 30 -3.57 8.09 5.75
N LEU A 31 -2.69 7.08 5.71
CA LEU A 31 -1.29 7.24 6.08
C LEU A 31 -0.61 8.32 5.24
N ALA A 32 -0.73 8.28 3.91
CA ALA A 32 -0.16 9.31 3.05
C ALA A 32 -0.68 10.72 3.39
N PHE A 33 -1.97 10.86 3.66
CA PHE A 33 -2.59 12.13 4.07
C PHE A 33 -2.00 12.68 5.37
N PHE A 34 -1.93 11.84 6.42
CA PHE A 34 -1.30 12.22 7.69
C PHE A 34 0.16 12.63 7.52
N THR A 35 0.88 11.89 6.67
CA THR A 35 2.29 12.16 6.41
C THR A 35 2.51 13.51 5.73
N GLN A 36 1.64 13.85 4.78
CA GLN A 36 1.65 15.16 4.12
C GLN A 36 1.34 16.29 5.10
N PHE A 37 0.38 16.07 6.02
CA PHE A 37 0.10 17.03 7.09
C PHE A 37 1.35 17.29 7.94
N VAL A 38 2.04 16.22 8.39
CA VAL A 38 3.28 16.34 9.18
C VAL A 38 4.37 17.12 8.42
N LEU A 39 4.53 16.87 7.12
CA LEU A 39 5.50 17.60 6.27
C LEU A 39 5.20 19.10 6.17
N GLN A 40 3.93 19.49 6.21
CA GLN A 40 3.51 20.89 6.12
C GLN A 40 3.57 21.62 7.47
N THR A 41 3.37 20.91 8.58
CA THR A 41 3.28 21.53 9.92
C THR A 41 4.56 21.41 10.75
N SER A 42 5.43 20.44 10.47
CA SER A 42 6.64 20.23 11.26
C SER A 42 7.83 21.02 10.72
N VAL A 43 8.51 21.73 11.61
CA VAL A 43 9.81 22.38 11.37
C VAL A 43 11.01 21.52 11.79
N GLN A 44 10.76 20.36 12.41
CA GLN A 44 11.84 19.46 12.85
C GLN A 44 12.32 18.56 11.69
N PRO A 45 13.61 18.63 11.30
CA PRO A 45 14.13 17.85 10.17
C PRO A 45 13.99 16.34 10.33
N ILE A 46 14.11 15.82 11.56
CA ILE A 46 13.98 14.39 11.85
C ILE A 46 12.55 13.87 11.59
N MET A 47 11.54 14.67 11.93
CA MET A 47 10.14 14.34 11.67
C MET A 47 9.83 14.41 10.18
N GLN A 48 10.38 15.41 9.48
CA GLN A 48 10.23 15.52 8.03
C GLN A 48 10.85 14.33 7.31
N PHE A 49 12.04 13.89 7.71
CA PHE A 49 12.68 12.70 7.14
C PHE A 49 11.83 11.44 7.36
N GLY A 50 11.37 11.22 8.60
CA GLY A 50 10.49 10.09 8.92
C GLY A 50 9.20 10.14 8.10
N ALA A 51 8.63 11.33 7.91
CA ALA A 51 7.45 11.52 7.08
C ALA A 51 7.74 11.18 5.61
N VAL A 52 8.85 11.60 5.02
CA VAL A 52 9.19 11.20 3.64
C VAL A 52 9.27 9.67 3.50
N VAL A 53 9.90 8.98 4.45
CA VAL A 53 9.99 7.51 4.42
C VAL A 53 8.61 6.85 4.48
N VAL A 54 7.76 7.32 5.40
CA VAL A 54 6.39 6.80 5.56
C VAL A 54 5.54 7.08 4.32
N LEU A 55 5.70 8.24 3.69
CA LEU A 55 4.98 8.62 2.48
C LEU A 55 5.33 7.68 1.32
N LEU A 56 6.62 7.37 1.15
CA LEU A 56 7.08 6.42 0.14
C LEU A 56 6.53 5.01 0.39
N ALA A 57 6.59 4.53 1.63
CA ALA A 57 6.04 3.23 2.01
C ALA A 57 4.53 3.15 1.75
N SER A 58 3.81 4.24 2.05
CA SER A 58 2.36 4.36 1.79
C SER A 58 2.06 4.32 0.29
N GLY A 59 2.86 5.00 -0.54
CA GLY A 59 2.72 4.96 -1.99
C GLY A 59 2.90 3.55 -2.56
N ILE A 60 3.91 2.81 -2.07
CA ILE A 60 4.12 1.41 -2.48
C ILE A 60 2.93 0.55 -2.07
N ALA A 61 2.47 0.66 -0.82
CA ALA A 61 1.32 -0.10 -0.32
C ALA A 61 0.04 0.20 -1.11
N PHE A 62 -0.18 1.46 -1.49
CA PHE A 62 -1.29 1.88 -2.32
C PHE A 62 -1.25 1.21 -3.70
N ILE A 63 -0.12 1.28 -4.40
CA ILE A 63 0.05 0.67 -5.72
C ILE A 63 -0.14 -0.85 -5.64
N SER A 64 0.48 -1.51 -4.66
CA SER A 64 0.31 -2.95 -4.46
C SER A 64 -1.15 -3.34 -4.20
N SER A 65 -1.89 -2.54 -3.41
CA SER A 65 -3.31 -2.76 -3.16
C SER A 65 -4.14 -2.62 -4.43
N VAL A 66 -3.89 -1.58 -5.24
CA VAL A 66 -4.58 -1.38 -6.53
C VAL A 66 -4.34 -2.55 -7.47
N VAL A 67 -3.10 -3.01 -7.61
CA VAL A 67 -2.74 -4.15 -8.47
C VAL A 67 -3.41 -5.43 -7.99
N ALA A 68 -3.42 -5.68 -6.67
CA ALA A 68 -4.08 -6.85 -6.10
C ALA A 68 -5.60 -6.82 -6.35
N ILE A 69 -6.25 -5.68 -6.14
CA ILE A 69 -7.68 -5.51 -6.44
C ILE A 69 -7.95 -5.74 -7.92
N ALA A 70 -7.18 -5.10 -8.82
CA ALA A 70 -7.35 -5.26 -10.26
C ALA A 70 -7.17 -6.71 -10.72
N TYR A 71 -6.15 -7.40 -10.21
CA TYR A 71 -5.93 -8.83 -10.50
C TYR A 71 -7.10 -9.68 -10.03
N LYS A 72 -7.59 -9.45 -8.80
CA LYS A 72 -8.73 -10.18 -8.25
C LYS A 72 -9.99 -9.98 -9.08
N VAL A 73 -10.31 -8.73 -9.43
CA VAL A 73 -11.46 -8.41 -10.29
C VAL A 73 -11.36 -9.10 -11.64
N LEU A 74 -10.19 -9.08 -12.30
CA LEU A 74 -9.99 -9.71 -13.61
C LEU A 74 -9.98 -11.24 -13.55
N ALA A 75 -9.60 -11.84 -12.42
CA ALA A 75 -9.55 -13.29 -12.24
C ALA A 75 -10.90 -13.88 -11.80
N GLU A 76 -11.74 -13.11 -11.11
CA GLU A 76 -13.08 -13.50 -10.66
C GLU A 76 -14.21 -13.06 -11.63
N SER A 77 -13.91 -12.26 -12.65
CA SER A 77 -14.82 -11.87 -13.76
C SER A 77 -14.86 -12.90 -14.87
#